data_AF-R9LPZ1-F1
#
_entry.id   AF-R9LPZ1-F1
#
_cell.length_a   1.000
_cell.length_b   1.000
_cell.length_c   1.000
_cell.angle_alpha   90.00
_cell.angle_beta   90.00
_cell.angle_gamma   90.00
#
_symmetry.space_group_name_H-M   'P 1'
#
loop_
_entity.id
_entity.type
_entity.pdbx_description
1 polymer ?
#
loop_
_entity_poly.entity_id
_entity_poly.type
_entity_poly.pdbx_seq_one_letter_code
_entity_poly.pdbx_strand_id
1 'polypeptide(L)'
;MKRNGVGTASFVLIVFVLAMACFSLLGYYQAISQHKMSERSIRYVQKYYAVLGSLHEQIAALNEENTIKEEQIFSKEIEHEQYLIIKTKVVNNQYEIVDTYVLNQQDWQEQSGLELWNGE
;
A
#
# COMPACT_ATOMS: atom_id res chain seq x y z
N MET A 1 18.57 -60.08 -13.91
CA MET A 1 17.52 -59.06 -13.66
C MET A 1 18.15 -57.86 -12.97
N LYS A 2 18.14 -56.69 -13.62
CA LYS A 2 18.69 -55.43 -13.08
C LYS A 2 17.90 -55.02 -11.83
N ARG A 3 18.49 -55.21 -10.63
CA ARG A 3 17.95 -54.77 -9.33
C ARG A 3 18.23 -53.30 -9.03
N ASN A 4 18.53 -52.47 -10.04
CA ASN A 4 18.96 -51.09 -9.86
C ASN A 4 17.80 -50.09 -9.76
N GLY A 5 16.55 -50.52 -10.00
CA GLY A 5 15.39 -49.61 -10.08
C GLY A 5 14.84 -49.13 -8.74
N VAL A 6 15.01 -49.91 -7.67
CA VAL A 6 14.42 -49.57 -6.36
C VAL A 6 15.18 -48.42 -5.68
N GLY A 7 16.52 -48.44 -5.72
CA GLY A 7 17.35 -47.39 -5.12
C GLY A 7 17.21 -46.03 -5.84
N THR A 8 17.13 -46.04 -7.16
CA THR A 8 16.90 -44.81 -7.95
C THR A 8 15.49 -44.27 -7.75
N ALA A 9 14.47 -45.14 -7.65
CA ALA A 9 13.10 -44.70 -7.38
C ALA A 9 12.95 -44.08 -5.99
N SER A 10 13.58 -44.67 -4.96
CA SER A 10 13.59 -44.09 -3.61
C SER A 10 14.31 -42.74 -3.57
N PHE A 11 15.43 -42.59 -4.28
CA PHE A 11 16.14 -41.31 -4.36
C PHE A 11 15.29 -40.22 -5.04
N VAL A 12 14.66 -40.54 -6.16
CA VAL A 12 13.76 -39.61 -6.87
C VAL A 12 12.58 -39.22 -5.98
N LEU A 13 12.01 -40.16 -5.22
CA LEU A 13 10.91 -39.88 -4.30
C LEU A 13 11.34 -38.93 -3.18
N ILE A 14 12.52 -39.13 -2.60
CA ILE A 14 13.08 -38.23 -1.56
C ILE A 14 13.24 -36.81 -2.12
N VAL A 15 13.85 -36.67 -3.31
CA VAL A 15 14.02 -35.36 -3.95
C VAL A 15 12.67 -34.71 -4.25
N PHE A 16 11.69 -35.49 -4.71
CA PHE A 16 10.35 -34.99 -5.00
C PHE A 16 9.63 -34.51 -3.74
N VAL A 17 9.70 -35.27 -2.63
CA VAL A 17 9.13 -34.87 -1.35
C VAL A 17 9.81 -33.61 -0.81
N LEU A 18 11.14 -33.51 -0.93
CA LEU A 18 11.88 -32.33 -0.53
C LEU A 18 11.46 -31.10 -1.35
N ALA A 19 11.35 -31.25 -2.67
CA ALA A 19 10.88 -30.19 -3.56
C ALA A 19 9.45 -29.74 -3.22
N MET A 20 8.52 -30.68 -3.01
CA MET A 20 7.16 -30.35 -2.60
C MET A 20 7.12 -29.64 -1.24
N ALA A 21 7.95 -30.05 -0.28
CA ALA A 21 8.06 -29.38 1.01
C ALA A 21 8.59 -27.94 0.87
N CYS A 22 9.62 -27.73 0.05
CA CYS A 22 10.14 -26.39 -0.25
C CYS A 22 9.08 -25.51 -0.91
N PHE A 23 8.38 -26.01 -1.94
CA PHE A 23 7.32 -25.24 -2.60
C PHE A 23 6.14 -24.95 -1.67
N SER A 24 5.78 -25.87 -0.79
CA SER A 24 4.72 -25.65 0.21
C SER A 24 5.10 -24.56 1.20
N LEU A 25 6.34 -24.56 1.68
CA LEU A 25 6.86 -23.53 2.58
C LEU A 25 6.88 -22.15 1.89
N LEU A 26 7.39 -22.07 0.67
CA LEU A 26 7.40 -20.84 -0.13
C LEU A 26 5.98 -20.32 -0.37
N GLY A 27 5.03 -21.21 -0.72
CA GLY A 27 3.62 -20.85 -0.89
C GLY A 27 3.00 -20.30 0.39
N TYR A 28 3.32 -20.87 1.55
CA TYR A 28 2.88 -20.37 2.85
C TYR A 28 3.42 -18.97 3.15
N TYR A 29 4.72 -18.74 2.96
CA TYR A 29 5.32 -17.41 3.15
C TYR A 29 4.72 -16.36 2.21
N GLN A 30 4.50 -16.72 0.94
CA GLN A 30 3.88 -15.84 -0.03
C GLN A 30 2.44 -15.49 0.36
N ALA A 31 1.66 -16.47 0.84
CA ALA A 31 0.30 -16.23 1.30
C ALA A 31 0.26 -15.27 2.51
N ILE A 32 1.16 -15.44 3.49
CA ILE A 32 1.29 -14.51 4.62
C ILE A 32 1.64 -13.11 4.13
N SER A 33 2.61 -13.01 3.21
CA SER A 33 3.05 -11.73 2.66
C SER A 33 1.89 -11.02 1.96
N GLN A 34 1.13 -11.73 1.12
CA GLN A 34 -0.03 -11.18 0.44
C GLN A 34 -1.11 -10.74 1.42
N HIS A 35 -1.34 -11.52 2.48
CA HIS A 35 -2.30 -11.16 3.52
C HIS A 35 -1.91 -9.86 4.23
N LYS A 36 -0.65 -9.74 4.68
CA LYS A 36 -0.13 -8.50 5.28
C LYS A 36 -0.22 -7.30 4.34
N MET A 37 0.08 -7.50 3.05
CA MET A 37 -0.02 -6.44 2.04
C MET A 37 -1.47 -5.99 1.86
N SER A 38 -2.43 -6.93 1.86
CA SER A 38 -3.85 -6.64 1.80
C SER A 38 -4.32 -5.83 3.01
N GLU A 39 -3.94 -6.24 4.23
CA GLU A 39 -4.26 -5.49 5.45
C GLU A 39 -3.69 -4.07 5.43
N ARG A 40 -2.45 -3.90 4.96
CA ARG A 40 -1.82 -2.59 4.80
C ARG A 40 -2.58 -1.74 3.78
N SER A 41 -2.99 -2.32 2.65
CA SER A 41 -3.78 -1.62 1.63
C SER A 41 -5.13 -1.16 2.18
N ILE A 42 -5.83 -2.01 2.92
CA ILE A 42 -7.12 -1.67 3.54
C ILE A 42 -6.93 -0.51 4.53
N ARG A 43 -5.91 -0.59 5.39
CA ARG A 43 -5.59 0.45 6.36
C ARG A 43 -5.26 1.78 5.69
N TYR A 44 -4.45 1.75 4.63
CA TYR A 44 -4.11 2.94 3.85
C TYR A 44 -5.35 3.60 3.26
N VAL A 45 -6.24 2.82 2.64
CA VAL A 45 -7.49 3.34 2.06
C VAL A 45 -8.39 3.95 3.13
N GLN A 46 -8.50 3.33 4.30
CA GLN A 46 -9.25 3.91 5.43
C GLN A 46 -8.68 5.26 5.86
N LYS A 47 -7.34 5.37 5.99
CA LYS A 47 -6.67 6.64 6.31
C LYS A 47 -6.91 7.69 5.23
N TYR A 48 -6.78 7.30 3.96
CA TYR A 48 -7.02 8.19 2.82
C TYR A 48 -8.41 8.82 2.89
N TYR A 49 -9.46 8.02 3.07
CA TYR A 49 -10.83 8.54 3.14
C TYR A 49 -11.10 9.35 4.40
N ALA A 50 -10.50 9.00 5.54
CA ALA A 50 -10.59 9.79 6.75
C ALA A 50 -9.96 11.19 6.58
N VAL A 51 -8.80 11.25 5.92
CA VAL A 51 -8.10 12.50 5.60
C VAL A 51 -8.89 13.32 4.58
N LEU A 52 -9.39 12.68 3.52
CA LEU A 52 -10.24 13.31 2.51
C LEU A 52 -11.49 13.95 3.14
N GLY A 53 -12.21 13.21 3.97
CA GLY A 53 -13.39 13.71 4.68
C GLY A 53 -13.05 14.89 5.58
N SER A 54 -11.97 14.79 6.36
CA SER A 54 -11.52 15.88 7.23
C SER A 54 -11.16 17.15 6.47
N LEU A 55 -10.54 17.05 5.28
CA LEU A 55 -10.25 18.22 4.45
C LEU A 55 -11.53 18.82 3.85
N HIS A 56 -12.49 17.99 3.44
CA HIS A 56 -13.79 18.48 2.96
C HIS A 56 -14.57 19.20 4.05
N GLU A 57 -14.59 18.68 5.26
CA GLU A 57 -15.21 19.34 6.42
C GLU A 57 -14.52 20.67 6.73
N GLN A 58 -13.19 20.74 6.64
CA GLN A 58 -12.44 21.98 6.82
C GLN A 58 -12.80 23.03 5.76
N ILE A 59 -12.89 22.62 4.49
CA ILE A 59 -13.29 23.50 3.37
C ILE A 59 -14.74 23.97 3.55
N ALA A 60 -15.64 23.08 4.00
CA ALA A 60 -17.04 23.41 4.27
C ALA A 60 -17.17 24.42 5.42
N ALA A 61 -16.45 24.22 6.52
CA ALA A 61 -16.42 25.16 7.65
C ALA A 61 -15.89 26.54 7.22
N LEU A 62 -14.79 26.57 6.45
CA LEU A 62 -14.27 27.80 5.86
C LEU A 62 -15.24 28.43 4.85
N ASN A 63 -16.13 27.63 4.27
CA ASN A 63 -17.14 28.12 3.37
C ASN A 63 -18.28 28.86 4.09
N GLU A 64 -18.60 28.43 5.30
CA GLU A 64 -19.59 29.08 6.17
C GLU A 64 -19.07 30.37 6.79
N GLU A 65 -17.74 30.50 6.95
CA GLU A 65 -17.12 31.74 7.41
C GLU A 65 -17.26 32.87 6.36
N ASN A 66 -17.76 34.03 6.80
CA ASN A 66 -17.87 35.25 5.99
C ASN A 66 -16.54 36.03 5.96
N THR A 67 -15.46 35.36 5.61
CA THR A 67 -14.13 35.95 5.41
C THR A 67 -13.86 36.18 3.92
N ILE A 68 -12.92 37.08 3.61
CA ILE A 68 -12.42 37.22 2.22
C ILE A 68 -11.68 35.93 1.89
N LYS A 69 -12.22 35.17 0.94
CA LYS A 69 -11.64 33.90 0.50
C LYS A 69 -10.65 34.17 -0.62
N GLU A 70 -9.49 33.54 -0.53
CA GLU A 70 -8.47 33.54 -1.57
C GLU A 70 -8.21 32.10 -2.03
N GLU A 71 -7.59 31.89 -3.18
CA GLU A 71 -7.22 30.54 -3.61
C GLU A 71 -6.27 29.91 -2.60
N GLN A 72 -6.58 28.69 -2.14
CA GLN A 72 -5.80 28.02 -1.10
C GLN A 72 -5.54 26.56 -1.47
N ILE A 73 -4.46 26.04 -0.91
CA ILE A 73 -4.08 24.65 -1.04
C ILE A 73 -4.21 24.02 0.35
N PHE A 74 -5.09 23.04 0.47
CA PHE A 74 -5.24 22.25 1.68
C PHE A 74 -4.40 20.98 1.54
N SER A 75 -3.59 20.69 2.55
CA SER A 75 -2.76 19.50 2.56
C SER A 75 -2.83 18.80 3.91
N LYS A 76 -2.94 17.47 3.90
CA LYS A 76 -2.89 16.67 5.12
C LYS A 76 -2.24 15.33 4.85
N GLU A 77 -1.42 14.87 5.80
CA GLU A 77 -0.70 13.61 5.68
C GLU A 77 -1.67 12.42 5.81
N ILE A 78 -1.52 11.45 4.91
CA ILE A 78 -2.19 10.16 4.96
C ILE A 78 -1.33 9.17 5.73
N GLU A 79 -0.10 8.94 5.26
CA GLU A 79 0.84 8.00 5.85
C GLU A 79 2.27 8.19 5.29
N HIS A 80 3.29 8.19 6.15
CA HIS A 80 4.72 8.19 5.77
C HIS A 80 5.05 9.15 4.62
N GLU A 81 4.89 10.46 4.85
CA GLU A 81 5.24 11.50 3.85
C GLU A 81 4.40 11.46 2.55
N GLN A 82 3.29 10.70 2.55
CA GLN A 82 2.25 10.78 1.52
C GLN A 82 1.19 11.77 1.97
N TYR A 83 1.04 12.86 1.22
CA TYR A 83 0.12 13.95 1.52
C TYR A 83 -1.04 13.96 0.53
N LEU A 84 -2.25 14.07 1.04
CA LEU A 84 -3.40 14.45 0.24
C LEU A 84 -3.40 15.96 0.07
N ILE A 85 -3.44 16.41 -1.18
CA ILE A 85 -3.46 17.83 -1.54
C ILE A 85 -4.76 18.14 -2.28
N ILE A 86 -5.50 19.15 -1.81
CA ILE A 86 -6.71 19.69 -2.45
C ILE A 86 -6.44 21.15 -2.82
N LYS A 87 -6.56 21.45 -4.12
CA LYS A 87 -6.48 22.83 -4.61
C LYS A 87 -7.88 23.39 -4.76
N THR A 88 -8.12 24.55 -4.15
CA THR A 88 -9.41 25.23 -4.26
C THR A 88 -9.28 26.51 -5.06
N LYS A 89 -10.35 26.86 -5.77
CA LYS A 89 -10.56 28.19 -6.35
C LYS A 89 -11.74 28.85 -5.67
N VAL A 90 -11.78 30.18 -5.71
CA VAL A 90 -12.89 30.94 -5.16
C VAL A 90 -13.83 31.31 -6.30
N VAL A 91 -15.03 30.74 -6.29
CA VAL A 91 -16.11 31.04 -7.24
C VAL A 91 -17.32 31.47 -6.43
N ASN A 92 -17.88 32.65 -6.72
CA ASN A 92 -19.02 33.21 -5.99
C ASN A 92 -18.83 33.28 -4.46
N ASN A 93 -17.62 33.65 -4.02
CA ASN A 93 -17.24 33.69 -2.59
C ASN A 93 -17.37 32.31 -1.88
N GLN A 94 -17.20 31.22 -2.63
CA GLN A 94 -17.14 29.85 -2.11
C GLN A 94 -15.90 29.13 -2.65
N TYR A 95 -15.27 28.32 -1.82
CA TYR A 95 -14.23 27.38 -2.22
C TYR A 95 -14.84 26.27 -3.05
N GLU A 96 -14.41 26.19 -4.30
CA GLU A 96 -14.67 25.08 -5.21
C GLU A 96 -13.40 24.25 -5.36
N ILE A 97 -13.52 22.94 -5.22
CA ILE A 97 -12.39 22.01 -5.36
C ILE A 97 -12.10 21.83 -6.85
N VAL A 98 -10.89 22.19 -7.28
CA VAL A 98 -10.46 22.11 -8.68
C VAL A 98 -9.63 20.87 -8.94
N ASP A 99 -8.82 20.47 -7.96
CA ASP A 99 -7.91 19.36 -8.10
C ASP A 99 -7.71 18.67 -6.76
N THR A 100 -7.54 17.36 -6.79
CA THR A 100 -7.25 16.53 -5.62
C THR A 100 -6.29 15.41 -6.03
N TYR A 101 -5.12 15.40 -5.42
CA TYR A 101 -4.08 14.41 -5.73
C TYR A 101 -3.28 14.05 -4.49
N VAL A 102 -2.67 12.87 -4.54
CA VAL A 102 -1.73 12.43 -3.51
C VAL A 102 -0.32 12.73 -3.98
N LEU A 103 0.42 13.48 -3.17
CA LEU A 103 1.84 13.72 -3.36
C LEU A 103 2.61 12.79 -2.44
N ASN A 104 3.38 11.88 -3.02
CA ASN A 104 4.35 11.09 -2.29
C ASN A 104 5.68 11.86 -2.25
N GLN A 105 6.10 12.28 -1.05
CA GLN A 105 7.39 12.95 -0.86
C GLN A 105 8.49 12.00 -0.40
N GLN A 106 8.20 10.70 -0.27
CA GLN A 106 9.24 9.72 -0.05
C GLN A 106 10.18 9.72 -1.26
N ASP A 107 11.44 10.11 -1.02
CA ASP A 107 12.53 9.70 -1.90
C ASP A 107 12.46 8.18 -2.04
N TRP A 108 12.60 7.67 -3.26
CA TRP A 108 12.58 6.24 -3.55
C TRP A 108 13.53 5.50 -2.59
N GLN A 109 12.96 4.80 -1.60
CA GLN A 109 13.73 4.00 -0.67
C GLN A 109 13.84 2.59 -1.25
N GLU A 110 14.99 2.29 -1.85
CA GLU A 110 15.32 0.98 -2.46
C GLU A 110 15.11 -0.20 -1.49
N GLN A 111 15.09 0.07 -0.18
CA GLN A 111 14.82 -0.89 0.89
C GLN A 111 13.33 -1.23 1.12
N SER A 112 12.38 -0.59 0.43
CA SER A 112 10.95 -0.93 0.57
C SER A 112 10.51 -2.14 -0.26
N GLY A 113 11.45 -2.81 -0.92
CA GLY A 113 11.22 -4.13 -1.49
C GLY A 113 10.89 -5.14 -0.40
N LEU A 114 10.07 -6.13 -0.73
CA LEU A 114 9.94 -7.35 0.08
C LEU A 114 11.34 -7.78 0.52
N GLU A 115 11.58 -7.92 1.83
CA GLU A 115 12.79 -8.57 2.34
C GLU A 115 12.85 -9.96 1.72
N LEU A 116 13.63 -10.08 0.64
CA LEU A 116 13.99 -11.35 0.07
C LEU A 116 14.88 -12.00 1.12
N TRP A 117 14.41 -13.12 1.67
CA TRP A 117 15.18 -13.93 2.60
C TRP A 117 16.61 -14.13 2.05
N ASN A 118 17.60 -13.61 2.79
CA ASN A 118 19.01 -13.55 2.37
C ASN A 118 19.83 -14.78 2.81
N GLY A 119 19.18 -15.77 3.44
CA GLY A 119 19.82 -17.02 3.80
C GLY A 119 20.71 -16.97 5.05
N GLU A 120 20.72 -15.87 5.81
CA GLU A 120 21.37 -15.77 7.13
C GLU A 120 20.42 -16.08 8.29
#